data_AF-A0A963RAK9-F1
#
_entry.id   AF-A0A963RAK9-F1
#
_cell.length_a   1.000
_cell.length_b   1.000
_cell.length_c   1.000
_cell.angle_alpha   90.00
_cell.angle_beta   90.00
_cell.angle_gamma   90.00
#
_symmetry.space_group_name_H-M   'P 1'
#
loop_
_entity.id
_entity.type
_entity.pdbx_description
1 polymer ?
#
loop_
_entity_poly.entity_id
_entity_poly.type
_entity_poly.pdbx_seq_one_letter_code
_entity_poly.pdbx_strand_id
1 'polypeptide(L)'
;YKVIFVGDAAMSPYEVSHPGGSVEHFNEEAGTVWLQRVTNTYPATVWLNPVPERQWEYSSSTLMISELMNESMYPLTLDGLDDAMRELTRKKH
;
A
#
# COMPACT_ATOMS: atom_id res chain seq x y z
N TYR A 1 16.19 -3.31 4.11
CA TYR A 1 15.48 -4.27 3.24
C TYR A 1 14.55 -3.51 2.32
N LYS A 2 14.19 -4.08 1.16
CA LYS A 2 13.20 -3.52 0.24
C LYS A 2 11.92 -4.37 0.35
N VAL A 3 10.77 -3.73 0.51
CA VAL A 3 9.47 -4.41 0.58
C VAL A 3 8.62 -3.94 -0.61
N ILE A 4 7.96 -4.88 -1.28
CA ILE A 4 7.06 -4.60 -2.39
C ILE A 4 5.74 -5.31 -2.07
N PHE A 5 4.67 -4.53 -1.96
CA PHE A 5 3.31 -5.05 -1.96
C PHE A 5 2.77 -5.10 -3.39
N VAL A 6 1.93 -6.08 -3.69
CA VAL A 6 1.23 -6.19 -4.97
C VAL A 6 -0.22 -6.52 -4.69
N GLY A 7 -1.14 -5.66 -5.13
CA GLY A 7 -2.58 -5.82 -4.90
C GLY A 7 -3.38 -4.61 -5.36
N ASP A 8 -4.69 -4.77 -5.54
CA ASP A 8 -5.57 -3.71 -6.05
C ASP A 8 -5.82 -2.56 -5.05
N ALA A 9 -5.45 -2.76 -3.78
CA ALA A 9 -5.71 -1.84 -2.68
C ALA A 9 -7.20 -1.46 -2.57
N ALA A 10 -8.10 -2.29 -3.10
CA ALA A 10 -9.53 -2.06 -3.11
C ALA A 10 -10.22 -3.05 -2.17
N MET A 11 -10.62 -2.55 -1.01
CA MET A 11 -11.35 -3.30 0.01
C MET A 11 -12.33 -2.41 0.76
N SER A 12 -13.14 -3.00 1.64
CA SER A 12 -13.94 -2.23 2.58
C SER A 12 -13.03 -1.32 3.43
N PRO A 13 -13.31 -0.01 3.55
CA PRO A 13 -12.56 0.88 4.44
C PRO A 13 -12.42 0.37 5.89
N TYR A 14 -13.39 -0.43 6.35
CA TYR A 14 -13.37 -1.03 7.67
C TYR A 14 -12.28 -2.09 7.85
N GLU A 15 -11.91 -2.83 6.80
CA GLU A 15 -10.80 -3.80 6.82
C GLU A 15 -9.45 -3.12 7.13
N VAL A 16 -9.30 -1.86 6.73
CA VAL A 16 -8.09 -1.06 6.93
C VAL A 16 -8.12 -0.36 8.30
N SER A 17 -9.26 0.24 8.65
CA SER A 17 -9.35 1.21 9.76
C SER A 17 -9.67 0.61 11.13
N HIS A 18 -10.29 -0.58 11.21
CA HIS A 18 -10.82 -1.10 12.49
C HIS A 18 -10.21 -2.46 12.88
N PRO A 19 -9.95 -2.68 14.19
CA PRO A 19 -9.74 -4.03 14.73
C PRO A 19 -10.94 -4.93 14.43
N GLY A 20 -10.69 -6.18 14.07
CA GLY A 20 -11.73 -7.13 13.65
C GLY A 20 -12.37 -6.83 12.28
N GLY A 21 -11.83 -5.88 11.50
CA GLY A 21 -12.35 -5.52 10.18
C GLY A 21 -12.08 -6.54 9.07
N SER A 22 -11.15 -7.49 9.27
CA SER A 22 -10.85 -8.55 8.31
C SER A 22 -12.01 -9.55 8.23
N VAL A 23 -12.46 -9.84 7.00
CA VAL A 23 -13.59 -10.73 6.73
C VAL A 23 -13.28 -12.20 7.08
N GLU A 24 -11.99 -12.58 7.12
CA GLU A 24 -11.59 -13.98 7.31
C GLU A 24 -11.15 -14.32 8.75
N HIS A 25 -10.62 -13.37 9.53
CA HIS A 25 -10.13 -13.62 10.90
C HIS A 25 -10.21 -12.37 11.79
N PHE A 26 -10.50 -12.55 13.08
CA PHE A 26 -10.46 -11.46 14.06
C PHE A 26 -9.02 -10.97 14.23
N ASN A 27 -8.74 -9.74 13.76
CA ASN A 27 -7.45 -9.09 13.97
C ASN A 27 -7.52 -8.17 15.20
N GLU A 28 -6.64 -8.36 16.18
CA GLU A 28 -6.56 -7.50 17.38
C GLU A 28 -6.08 -6.07 17.05
N GLU A 29 -5.34 -5.89 15.94
CA GLU A 29 -4.84 -4.60 15.45
C GLU A 29 -5.42 -4.28 14.06
N ALA A 30 -5.70 -3.00 13.79
CA ALA A 30 -6.18 -2.53 12.49
C ALA A 30 -5.12 -2.66 11.39
N GLY A 31 -5.54 -2.82 10.12
CA GLY A 31 -4.63 -2.91 8.98
C GLY A 31 -3.71 -1.69 8.82
N THR A 32 -4.18 -0.50 9.18
CA THR A 32 -3.39 0.74 9.25
C THR A 32 -2.15 0.58 10.14
N VAL A 33 -2.29 -0.04 11.32
CA VAL A 33 -1.20 -0.20 12.30
C VAL A 33 -0.10 -1.08 11.72
N TRP A 34 -0.49 -2.17 11.04
CA TRP A 34 0.45 -3.06 10.38
C TRP A 34 1.20 -2.40 9.23
N LEU A 35 0.48 -1.72 8.34
CA LEU A 35 1.10 -1.02 7.22
C LEU A 35 2.05 0.08 7.69
N GLN A 36 1.64 0.87 8.68
CA GLN A 36 2.48 1.90 9.28
C GLN A 36 3.74 1.30 9.94
N ARG A 37 3.61 0.16 10.62
CA ARG A 37 4.75 -0.55 11.21
C ARG A 37 5.73 -1.01 10.13
N VAL A 38 5.23 -1.53 9.01
CA VAL A 38 6.06 -1.94 7.87
C VAL A 38 6.78 -0.75 7.25
N THR A 39 6.07 0.33 6.92
CA THR A 39 6.66 1.50 6.26
C THR A 39 7.65 2.24 7.16
N ASN A 40 7.43 2.24 8.47
CA ASN A 40 8.39 2.78 9.45
C ASN A 40 9.63 1.89 9.62
N THR A 41 9.47 0.57 9.62
CA THR A 41 10.58 -0.39 9.80
C THR A 41 11.42 -0.51 8.52
N TYR A 42 10.77 -0.43 7.36
CA TYR A 42 11.38 -0.56 6.04
C TYR A 42 11.01 0.67 5.19
N PRO A 43 11.77 1.78 5.28
CA PRO A 43 11.46 2.99 4.51
C PRO A 43 11.42 2.75 3.00
N ALA A 44 12.24 1.82 2.49
CA ALA A 44 12.20 1.35 1.11
C ALA A 44 11.05 0.35 0.88
N THR A 45 9.82 0.83 1.01
CA THR A 45 8.58 0.08 0.76
C THR A 45 7.77 0.75 -0.34
N VAL A 46 7.27 -0.03 -1.30
CA VAL A 46 6.38 0.44 -2.38
C VAL A 46 5.20 -0.51 -2.54
N TRP A 47 4.12 -0.02 -3.15
CA TRP A 47 2.94 -0.82 -3.51
C TRP A 47 2.71 -0.77 -5.02
N LEU A 48 2.55 -1.92 -5.66
CA LEU A 48 2.21 -2.03 -7.08
C LEU A 48 0.73 -2.38 -7.23
N ASN A 49 -0.02 -1.49 -7.87
CA ASN A 49 -1.47 -1.63 -8.01
C ASN A 49 -1.87 -1.97 -9.47
N PRO A 50 -2.50 -3.12 -9.74
CA PRO A 50 -2.97 -3.50 -11.08
C PRO A 50 -4.18 -2.71 -11.57
N VAL A 51 -4.89 -2.00 -10.69
CA VAL A 51 -6.00 -1.12 -11.07
C VAL A 51 -5.42 0.11 -11.79
N PRO A 52 -5.99 0.53 -12.95
CA PRO A 52 -5.54 1.73 -13.64
C PRO A 52 -5.58 2.95 -12.71
N GLU A 53 -4.49 3.72 -12.66
CA GLU A 53 -4.30 4.84 -11.72
C GLU A 53 -5.45 5.85 -11.72
N ARG A 54 -6.01 6.14 -12.90
CA ARG A 54 -7.20 7.00 -13.08
C ARG A 54 -8.44 6.57 -12.29
N GLN A 55 -8.45 5.33 -11.76
CA GLN A 55 -9.56 4.77 -10.99
C GLN A 55 -9.31 4.79 -9.47
N TRP A 56 -8.10 5.10 -9.02
CA TRP A 56 -7.74 5.05 -7.59
C TRP A 56 -8.59 6.02 -6.76
N GLU A 57 -8.91 7.18 -7.32
CA GLU A 57 -9.77 8.19 -6.68
C GLU A 57 -11.19 7.69 -6.37
N TYR A 58 -11.64 6.62 -7.02
CA TYR A 58 -12.97 6.04 -6.78
C TYR A 58 -13.00 5.03 -5.62
N SER A 59 -11.85 4.68 -5.05
CA SER A 59 -11.73 3.73 -3.96
C SER A 59 -11.13 4.40 -2.73
N SER A 60 -11.95 4.58 -1.70
CA SER A 60 -11.52 5.20 -0.44
C SER A 60 -10.38 4.43 0.24
N SER A 61 -10.40 3.09 0.20
CA SER A 61 -9.31 2.25 0.70
C SER A 61 -8.04 2.43 -0.11
N THR A 62 -8.13 2.56 -1.43
CA THR A 62 -6.97 2.81 -2.29
C THR A 62 -6.29 4.13 -1.96
N LEU A 63 -7.07 5.19 -1.70
CA LEU A 63 -6.53 6.48 -1.23
C LEU A 63 -5.86 6.34 0.14
N MET A 64 -6.50 5.69 1.11
CA MET A 64 -5.91 5.44 2.43
C MET A 64 -4.59 4.65 2.35
N ILE A 65 -4.54 3.63 1.48
CA ILE A 65 -3.32 2.84 1.27
C ILE A 65 -2.23 3.72 0.64
N SER A 66 -2.54 4.58 -0.34
CA SER A 66 -1.55 5.52 -0.92
C SER A 66 -0.90 6.40 0.15
N GLU A 67 -1.73 6.98 1.03
CA GLU A 67 -1.27 7.82 2.14
C GLU A 67 -0.38 7.04 3.12
N LEU A 68 -0.79 5.83 3.53
CA LEU A 68 -0.02 4.96 4.42
C LEU A 68 1.33 4.54 3.81
N MET A 69 1.37 4.45 2.48
CA MET A 69 2.55 4.14 1.69
C MET A 69 3.42 5.38 1.41
N ASN A 70 3.09 6.55 1.99
CA ASN A 70 3.77 7.83 1.74
C ASN A 70 3.84 8.16 0.24
N GLU A 71 2.72 8.02 -0.46
CA GLU A 71 2.60 8.21 -1.92
C GLU A 71 3.56 7.33 -2.75
N SER A 72 4.06 6.24 -2.17
CA SER A 72 4.92 5.27 -2.85
C SER A 72 4.11 4.10 -3.42
N MET A 73 2.99 4.41 -4.06
CA MET A 73 2.14 3.47 -4.79
C MET A 73 2.23 3.75 -6.29
N TYR A 74 2.45 2.71 -7.09
CA TYR A 74 2.71 2.81 -8.52
C TYR A 74 1.81 1.84 -9.31
N PRO A 75 1.40 2.19 -10.53
CA PRO A 75 0.61 1.29 -11.36
C PRO A 75 1.44 0.08 -11.79
N LEU A 76 0.83 -1.11 -11.87
CA LEU A 76 1.48 -2.33 -12.35
C LEU A 76 1.59 -2.32 -13.89
N THR A 77 2.45 -1.44 -14.38
CA THR A 77 2.82 -1.24 -15.78
C THR A 77 4.34 -1.24 -15.89
N LEU A 78 4.91 -1.30 -17.10
CA LEU A 78 6.36 -1.22 -17.27
C LEU A 78 6.93 0.09 -16.70
N ASP A 79 6.30 1.22 -17.02
CA ASP A 79 6.73 2.54 -16.52
C ASP A 79 6.59 2.63 -14.99
N GLY A 80 5.48 2.14 -14.43
CA GLY A 80 5.28 2.13 -12.98
C GLY A 80 6.25 1.20 -12.24
N LEU A 81 6.66 0.08 -12.85
CA LEU A 81 7.71 -0.78 -12.32
C LEU A 81 9.07 -0.06 -12.31
N ASP A 82 9.40 0.64 -13.39
CA ASP A 82 10.64 1.43 -13.47
C ASP A 82 10.67 2.52 -12.40
N ASP A 83 9.57 3.25 -12.21
CA ASP A 83 9.47 4.30 -11.19
C ASP A 83 9.51 3.74 -9.76
N ALA A 84 8.81 2.63 -9.49
CA ALA A 84 8.90 1.94 -8.20
C ALA A 84 10.34 1.49 -7.90
N MET A 85 11.07 0.97 -8.90
CA MET A 85 12.46 0.54 -8.74
C MET A 85 13.42 1.72 -8.50
N ARG A 86 13.17 2.87 -9.15
CA ARG A 86 13.90 4.12 -8.89
C ARG A 86 13.69 4.56 -7.44
N GLU A 87 12.45 4.57 -6.97
CA GLU A 87 12.10 4.96 -5.60
C GLU A 87 12.79 4.07 -4.56
N LEU A 88 12.68 2.75 -4.73
CA LEU A 88 13.36 1.76 -3.88
C LEU A 88 14.88 1.91 -3.85
N THR A 89 15.47 2.49 -4.89
CA THR A 89 16.92 2.70 -4.99
C THR A 89 17.36 4.04 -4.39
N ARG A 90 16.47 5.05 -4.36
CA ARG A 90 16.71 6.36 -3.73
C ARG A 90 16.72 6.29 -2.21
N LYS A 91 15.83 5.50 -1.61
CA LYS A 91 15.68 5.36 -0.14
C LYS A 91 16.80 4.52 0.52
N LYS A 92 18.05 4.71 0.11
CA LYS A 92 19.22 4.06 0.71
C LYS A 92 19.58 4.73 2.04
N HIS A 93 19.21 4.05 3.12
CA HIS A 93 19.60 4.30 4.53
C HIS A 93 19.13 5.63 5.12
#